data_AF-A0A2D5TU14-F1
#
_entry.id   AF-A0A2D5TU14-F1
#
_cell.length_a   1.000
_cell.length_b   1.000
_cell.length_c   1.000
_cell.angle_alpha   90.00
_cell.angle_beta   90.00
_cell.angle_gamma   90.00
#
_symmetry.space_group_name_H-M   'P 1'
#
loop_
_entity.id
_entity.type
_entity.pdbx_description
1 polymer ?
#
loop_
_entity_poly.entity_id
_entity_poly.type
_entity_poly.pdbx_seq_one_letter_code
_entity_poly.pdbx_strand_id
1 'polypeptide(L)'
;MKAKSAFSVLEVLIALSILSITLMAVYQSFASSLFVLQSTKTLWKAMAETQKNLLYWEHSKEPPSIQVQQGTYDDGDSLPGANWKMEVKDMIPLPGIRVRRVNYEITWMEGEREYRYSSDLYVKAE
;
A
#
# COMPACT_ATOMS: atom_id res chain seq x y z
N MET A 1 1.19 17.20 66.21
CA MET A 1 0.90 17.61 64.82
C MET A 1 1.51 16.59 63.88
N LYS A 2 0.71 15.88 63.07
CA LYS A 2 1.24 15.03 61.98
C LYS A 2 1.91 15.94 60.96
N ALA A 3 3.20 15.76 60.71
CA ALA A 3 3.89 16.44 59.62
C ALA A 3 3.20 16.04 58.30
N LYS A 4 2.64 17.01 57.58
CA LYS A 4 2.20 16.79 56.20
C LYS A 4 3.46 16.56 55.38
N SER A 5 3.67 15.33 54.92
CA SER A 5 4.78 14.97 54.04
C SER A 5 4.69 15.80 52.76
N ALA A 6 5.56 16.80 52.61
CA ALA A 6 5.74 17.50 51.36
C ALA A 6 6.66 16.66 50.47
N PHE A 7 6.31 16.51 49.19
CA PHE A 7 7.15 15.80 48.22
C PHE A 7 8.50 16.51 48.05
N SER A 8 9.57 15.73 47.98
CA SER A 8 10.88 16.24 47.60
C SER A 8 10.88 16.65 46.12
N VAL A 9 11.60 17.72 45.78
CA VAL A 9 11.81 18.13 44.37
C VAL A 9 12.38 16.98 43.54
N LEU A 10 13.22 16.14 44.15
CA LEU A 10 13.79 14.95 43.50
C LEU A 10 12.69 13.93 43.10
N GLU A 11 11.72 13.69 43.97
CA GLU A 11 10.61 12.77 43.70
C GLU A 11 9.72 13.28 42.56
N VAL A 12 9.47 14.60 42.52
CA VAL A 12 8.70 15.24 41.45
C VAL A 12 9.44 15.13 40.11
N LEU A 13 10.76 15.37 40.08
CA LEU A 13 11.57 15.24 38.87
C LEU A 13 11.63 13.79 38.38
N ILE A 14 11.73 12.82 39.29
CA ILE A 14 11.67 11.39 38.94
C ILE A 14 10.30 11.05 38.35
N ALA A 15 9.21 11.49 38.98
CA ALA A 15 7.85 11.24 38.49
C ALA A 15 7.63 11.86 37.10
N LEU A 16 8.08 13.09 36.87
CA LEU A 16 8.00 13.76 35.57
C LEU A 16 8.85 13.05 34.51
N SER A 17 10.02 12.54 34.88
CA SER A 17 10.89 11.79 33.97
C SER A 17 10.23 10.47 33.54
N ILE A 18 9.68 9.71 34.49
CA ILE A 18 8.94 8.48 34.20
C ILE A 18 7.71 8.78 33.33
N LEU A 19 6.98 9.84 33.64
CA LEU A 19 5.81 10.26 32.85
C LEU A 19 6.20 10.62 31.41
N SER A 20 7.29 11.37 31.22
CA SER A 20 7.75 11.76 29.89
C SER A 20 8.18 10.56 29.05
N ILE A 21 8.94 9.62 29.64
CA ILE A 21 9.39 8.41 28.95
C ILE A 21 8.20 7.53 28.57
N THR A 22 7.24 7.35 29.48
CA THR A 22 6.04 6.53 29.19
C THR A 22 5.18 7.17 28.11
N LEU A 23 4.99 8.50 28.14
CA LEU A 23 4.24 9.21 27.10
C LEU A 23 4.91 9.09 25.73
N MET A 24 6.24 9.20 25.67
CA MET A 24 6.99 9.05 24.42
C MET A 24 6.88 7.64 23.85
N ALA A 25 6.98 6.62 24.70
CA ALA A 25 6.81 5.23 24.28
C ALA A 25 5.40 4.97 23.72
N VAL A 26 4.37 5.50 24.38
CA VAL A 26 2.98 5.39 23.92
C VAL A 26 2.79 6.11 22.57
N TYR A 27 3.31 7.32 22.44
CA TYR A 27 3.23 8.10 21.20
C TYR A 27 3.89 7.37 20.03
N GLN A 28 5.11 6.86 20.21
CA GLN A 28 5.83 6.11 19.17
C GLN A 28 5.10 4.82 18.77
N SER A 29 4.52 4.11 19.74
CA SER A 29 3.71 2.92 19.48
C SER A 29 2.52 3.24 18.57
N PHE A 30 1.73 4.27 18.92
CA PHE A 30 0.58 4.68 18.12
C PHE A 30 0.98 5.20 16.73
N ALA A 31 2.04 6.01 16.63
CA ALA A 31 2.53 6.52 15.36
C ALA A 31 2.93 5.36 14.42
N SER A 32 3.63 4.36 14.95
CA SER A 32 4.03 3.17 14.19
C SER A 32 2.81 2.35 13.74
N SER A 33 1.84 2.13 14.64
CA SER A 33 0.60 1.43 14.29
C SER A 33 -0.20 2.15 13.21
N LEU A 34 -0.33 3.48 13.30
CA LEU A 34 -1.03 4.29 12.29
C LEU A 34 -0.33 4.21 10.94
N PHE A 35 1.00 4.30 10.91
CA PHE A 35 1.76 4.16 9.68
C PHE A 35 1.54 2.79 9.02
N VAL A 36 1.62 1.70 9.78
CA VAL A 36 1.37 0.35 9.27
C VAL A 36 -0.07 0.21 8.77
N LEU A 37 -1.05 0.75 9.49
CA LEU A 37 -2.45 0.69 9.11
C LEU A 37 -2.71 1.47 7.81
N GLN A 38 -2.13 2.67 7.68
CA GLN A 38 -2.23 3.46 6.46
C GLN A 38 -1.58 2.75 5.28
N SER A 39 -0.35 2.26 5.43
CA SER A 39 0.37 1.55 4.38
C SER A 39 -0.38 0.28 3.94
N THR A 40 -0.92 -0.47 4.91
CA THR A 40 -1.77 -1.64 4.64
C THR A 40 -3.01 -1.23 3.85
N LYS A 41 -3.71 -0.17 4.26
CA LYS A 41 -4.90 0.33 3.57
C LYS A 41 -4.59 0.76 2.13
N THR A 42 -3.47 1.45 1.90
CA THR A 42 -3.03 1.86 0.56
C THR A 42 -2.72 0.64 -0.31
N LEU A 43 -2.00 -0.35 0.24
CA LEU A 43 -1.71 -1.60 -0.45
C LEU A 43 -2.99 -2.34 -0.83
N TRP A 44 -3.94 -2.49 0.10
CA TRP A 44 -5.23 -3.14 -0.19
C TRP A 44 -6.00 -2.42 -1.31
N LYS A 45 -5.98 -1.09 -1.34
CA LYS A 45 -6.57 -0.31 -2.44
C LYS A 45 -5.87 -0.60 -3.77
N ALA A 46 -4.54 -0.66 -3.78
CA ALA A 46 -3.78 -0.99 -4.99
C ALA A 46 -4.12 -2.39 -5.48
N MET A 47 -4.15 -3.37 -4.58
CA MET A 47 -4.57 -4.74 -4.88
C MET A 47 -5.99 -4.77 -5.48
N ALA A 48 -6.94 -4.08 -4.87
CA ALA A 48 -8.32 -4.04 -5.33
C ALA A 48 -8.48 -3.40 -6.72
N GLU A 49 -7.83 -2.25 -6.98
CA GLU A 49 -7.88 -1.62 -8.31
C GLU A 49 -7.19 -2.46 -9.38
N THR A 50 -6.05 -3.07 -9.05
CA THR A 50 -5.35 -3.99 -9.95
C THR A 50 -6.25 -5.18 -10.30
N GLN A 51 -6.85 -5.82 -9.30
CA GLN A 51 -7.76 -6.95 -9.49
C GLN A 51 -9.00 -6.55 -10.28
N LYS A 52 -9.62 -5.40 -9.99
CA LYS A 52 -10.76 -4.88 -10.75
C LYS A 52 -10.43 -4.71 -12.24
N ASN A 53 -9.27 -4.15 -12.57
CA ASN A 53 -8.83 -4.00 -13.95
C ASN A 53 -8.54 -5.35 -14.62
N LEU A 54 -7.92 -6.30 -13.90
CA LEU A 54 -7.69 -7.64 -14.43
C LEU A 54 -9.00 -8.43 -14.61
N LEU A 55 -9.97 -8.29 -13.70
CA LEU A 55 -11.28 -8.94 -13.77
C LEU A 55 -12.06 -8.52 -15.02
N TYR A 56 -11.90 -7.28 -15.46
CA TYR A 56 -12.51 -6.79 -16.70
C TYR A 56 -12.03 -7.63 -17.89
N TRP A 57 -10.74 -7.93 -17.96
CA TRP A 57 -10.16 -8.76 -19.02
C TRP A 57 -10.50 -10.25 -18.87
N GLU A 58 -10.64 -10.74 -17.64
CA GLU A 58 -11.09 -12.11 -17.38
C GLU A 58 -12.52 -12.34 -17.88
N HIS A 59 -13.42 -11.37 -17.70
CA HIS A 59 -14.81 -11.44 -18.18
C HIS A 59 -14.97 -11.07 -19.67
N SER A 60 -13.94 -10.49 -20.28
CA SER A 60 -13.99 -10.09 -21.69
C SER A 60 -13.94 -11.31 -22.60
N LYS A 61 -14.87 -11.40 -23.56
CA LYS A 61 -14.93 -12.50 -24.53
C LYS A 61 -13.79 -12.45 -25.56
N GLU A 62 -13.23 -11.26 -25.76
CA GLU A 62 -12.13 -11.03 -26.69
C GLU A 62 -10.85 -10.75 -25.91
N PRO A 63 -9.73 -11.41 -26.25
CA PRO A 63 -8.48 -11.17 -25.57
C PRO A 63 -7.98 -9.74 -25.89
N PRO A 64 -7.43 -9.00 -24.91
CA PRO A 64 -6.93 -7.64 -25.12
C PRO A 64 -5.89 -7.61 -26.24
N SER A 65 -5.83 -6.55 -27.06
CA SER A 65 -4.73 -6.40 -28.02
C SER A 65 -3.39 -6.22 -27.31
N ILE A 66 -2.29 -6.57 -27.97
CA ILE A 66 -0.93 -6.29 -27.48
C ILE A 66 -0.75 -4.78 -27.43
N GLN A 67 -0.58 -4.24 -26.24
CA GLN A 67 -0.49 -2.80 -26.00
C GLN A 67 0.19 -2.50 -24.66
N VAL A 68 0.74 -1.30 -24.56
CA VAL A 68 1.20 -0.72 -23.29
C VAL A 68 0.39 0.55 -23.06
N GLN A 69 -0.28 0.64 -21.92
CA GLN A 69 -1.00 1.83 -21.48
C GLN A 69 -0.44 2.26 -20.13
N GLN A 70 -0.41 3.55 -19.87
CA GLN A 70 0.06 4.10 -18.61
C GLN A 70 -0.68 5.40 -18.32
N GLY A 71 -0.79 5.74 -17.05
CA GLY A 71 -1.43 6.97 -16.61
C GLY A 71 -1.20 7.23 -15.13
N THR A 72 -1.84 8.28 -14.65
CA THR A 72 -1.85 8.67 -13.24
C THR A 72 -3.32 8.71 -12.81
N TYR A 73 -3.59 8.24 -11.60
CA TYR A 73 -4.92 8.34 -11.01
C TYR A 73 -5.22 9.78 -10.59
N ASP A 74 -6.45 10.22 -10.86
CA ASP A 74 -6.91 11.56 -10.51
C ASP A 74 -7.13 11.70 -8.99
N ASP A 75 -7.22 12.93 -8.50
CA ASP A 75 -7.38 13.22 -7.06
C ASP A 75 -8.67 12.62 -6.45
N GLY A 76 -9.67 12.30 -7.28
CA GLY A 76 -10.93 11.69 -6.87
C GLY A 76 -10.91 10.15 -6.80
N ASP A 77 -9.82 9.51 -7.24
CA ASP A 77 -9.74 8.06 -7.34
C ASP A 77 -9.30 7.38 -6.04
N SER A 78 -9.37 6.05 -6.03
CA SER A 78 -8.98 5.20 -4.89
C SER A 78 -7.55 5.47 -4.39
N LEU A 79 -6.63 5.88 -5.30
CA LEU A 79 -5.21 6.11 -5.09
C LEU A 79 -4.73 7.39 -5.80
N PRO A 80 -5.05 8.58 -5.28
CA PRO A 80 -4.75 9.83 -5.96
C PRO A 80 -3.23 10.03 -6.15
N GLY A 81 -2.83 10.46 -7.34
CA GLY A 81 -1.42 10.69 -7.68
C GLY A 81 -0.56 9.44 -7.86
N ALA A 82 -1.13 8.24 -7.71
CA ALA A 82 -0.43 7.00 -8.04
C ALA A 82 -0.34 6.81 -9.56
N ASN A 83 0.78 6.28 -10.02
CA ASN A 83 1.00 5.95 -11.42
C ASN A 83 0.61 4.50 -11.67
N TRP A 84 -0.08 4.24 -12.77
CA TRP A 84 -0.43 2.90 -13.19
C TRP A 84 0.14 2.60 -14.59
N LYS A 85 0.42 1.33 -14.82
CA LYS A 85 0.90 0.81 -16.09
C LYS A 85 0.25 -0.54 -16.38
N MET A 86 -0.36 -0.65 -17.54
CA MET A 86 -0.87 -1.91 -18.08
C MET A 86 -0.01 -2.34 -19.26
N GLU A 87 0.45 -3.57 -19.23
CA GLU A 87 1.25 -4.16 -20.30
C GLU A 87 0.66 -5.49 -20.75
N VAL A 88 0.29 -5.55 -22.04
CA VAL A 88 -0.27 -6.75 -22.66
C VAL A 88 0.73 -7.30 -23.66
N LYS A 89 1.17 -8.55 -23.46
CA LYS A 89 2.15 -9.22 -24.32
C LYS A 89 1.77 -10.67 -24.55
N ASP A 90 2.01 -11.16 -25.77
CA ASP A 90 1.96 -12.59 -26.03
C ASP A 90 3.20 -13.27 -25.45
N MET A 91 3.02 -14.47 -24.90
CA MET A 91 4.11 -15.32 -24.45
C MET A 91 3.82 -16.79 -24.69
N ILE A 92 4.88 -17.57 -24.74
CA ILE A 92 4.85 -19.01 -24.99
C ILE A 92 5.45 -19.69 -23.74
N PRO A 93 4.67 -19.90 -22.66
CA PRO A 93 5.18 -20.50 -21.44
C PRO A 93 5.59 -21.97 -21.65
N LEU A 94 4.94 -22.65 -22.61
CA LEU A 94 5.21 -24.02 -22.98
C LEU A 94 5.20 -24.15 -24.52
N PRO A 95 6.00 -25.06 -25.11
CA PRO A 95 6.01 -25.27 -26.56
C PRO A 95 4.60 -25.52 -27.11
N GLY A 96 4.18 -24.71 -28.09
CA GLY A 96 2.86 -24.83 -28.73
C GLY A 96 1.69 -24.19 -27.97
N ILE A 97 1.87 -23.71 -26.74
CA ILE A 97 0.82 -23.02 -25.97
C ILE A 97 1.12 -21.52 -25.99
N ARG A 98 0.30 -20.76 -26.70
CA ARG A 98 0.38 -19.29 -26.76
C ARG A 98 -0.65 -18.68 -25.82
N VAL A 99 -0.19 -17.89 -24.86
CA VAL A 99 -1.05 -17.15 -23.92
C VAL A 99 -0.75 -15.67 -24.03
N ARG A 100 -1.74 -14.85 -23.71
CA ARG A 100 -1.60 -13.41 -23.59
C ARG A 100 -1.52 -13.05 -22.11
N ARG A 101 -0.39 -12.45 -21.71
CA ARG A 101 -0.17 -11.92 -20.37
C ARG A 101 -0.63 -10.48 -20.33
N VAL A 102 -1.52 -10.18 -19.40
CA VAL A 102 -1.95 -8.84 -19.03
C VAL A 102 -1.35 -8.54 -17.67
N ASN A 103 -0.34 -7.67 -17.63
CA ASN A 103 0.23 -7.16 -16.40
C ASN A 103 -0.41 -5.81 -16.07
N TYR A 104 -0.78 -5.60 -14.82
CA TYR A 104 -1.18 -4.30 -14.31
C TYR A 104 -0.35 -3.98 -13.07
N GLU A 105 0.29 -2.82 -13.10
CA GLU A 105 1.21 -2.34 -12.08
C GLU A 105 0.77 -0.97 -11.59
N ILE A 106 0.74 -0.78 -10.28
CA ILE A 106 0.48 0.51 -9.63
C ILE A 106 1.69 0.86 -8.77
N THR A 107 2.16 2.09 -8.90
CA THR A 107 3.29 2.67 -8.18
C THR A 107 2.86 3.95 -7.48
N TRP A 108 3.17 4.08 -6.19
CA TRP A 108 2.79 5.24 -5.39
C TRP A 108 3.88 5.61 -4.39
N MET A 109 3.82 6.84 -3.88
CA MET A 109 4.75 7.36 -2.87
C MET A 109 4.08 7.37 -1.50
N GLU A 110 4.75 6.83 -0.48
CA GLU A 110 4.42 7.04 0.93
C GLU A 110 5.60 7.72 1.63
N GLY A 111 5.47 9.03 1.87
CA GLY A 111 6.59 9.86 2.29
C GLY A 111 7.65 9.94 1.20
N GLU A 112 8.88 9.56 1.51
CA GLU A 112 9.99 9.53 0.54
C GLU A 112 10.20 8.16 -0.11
N ARG A 113 9.37 7.16 0.23
CA ARG A 113 9.52 5.79 -0.29
C ARG A 113 8.52 5.52 -1.39
N GLU A 114 9.04 4.96 -2.49
CA GLU A 114 8.24 4.43 -3.57
C GLU A 114 7.81 2.99 -3.25
N TYR A 115 6.52 2.72 -3.42
CA TYR A 115 5.91 1.41 -3.27
C TYR A 115 5.29 0.99 -4.58
N ARG A 116 5.28 -0.31 -4.83
CA ARG A 116 4.82 -0.88 -6.09
C ARG A 116 4.06 -2.18 -5.84
N TYR A 117 2.95 -2.33 -6.54
CA TYR A 117 2.18 -3.56 -6.59
C TYR A 117 1.92 -3.92 -8.05
N SER A 118 2.18 -5.17 -8.42
CA SER A 118 1.99 -5.69 -9.78
C SER A 118 1.29 -7.04 -9.71
N SER A 119 0.34 -7.26 -10.63
CA SER A 119 -0.30 -8.56 -10.81
C SER A 119 -0.40 -8.91 -12.30
N ASP A 120 -0.36 -10.21 -12.57
CA ASP A 120 -0.50 -10.79 -13.89
C ASP A 120 -1.81 -11.56 -14.03
N LEU A 121 -2.43 -11.44 -15.19
CA LEU A 121 -3.48 -12.34 -15.67
C LEU A 121 -3.01 -12.97 -16.98
N TYR A 122 -3.28 -14.27 -17.15
CA TYR A 122 -2.99 -14.99 -18.38
C TYR A 122 -4.30 -15.41 -19.03
N VAL A 123 -4.54 -14.92 -20.24
CA VAL A 123 -5.72 -15.27 -21.04
C VAL A 123 -5.29 -16.01 -22.30
N LYS A 124 -6.21 -16.76 -22.91
CA LYS A 124 -5.96 -17.46 -24.16
C LYS A 124 -5.68 -16.43 -25.27
N ALA A 125 -4.66 -16.66 -26.09
CA ALA A 125 -4.29 -15.70 -27.14
C ALA A 125 -5.29 -15.69 -28.32
N GLU A 126 -5.93 -16.85 -28.58
CA GLU A 126 -6.96 -17.15 -29.60
C GLU A 126 -7.79 -18.37 -29.15
#